data_AF-A0A7Y2HHD5-F1
#
_entry.id   AF-A0A7Y2HHD5-F1
#
_cell.length_a   1.000
_cell.length_b   1.000
_cell.length_c   1.000
_cell.angle_alpha   90.00
_cell.angle_beta   90.00
_cell.angle_gamma   90.00
#
_symmetry.space_group_name_H-M   'P 1'
#
loop_
_entity.id
_entity.type
_entity.pdbx_description
1 polymer ?
#
loop_
_entity_poly.entity_id
_entity_poly.type
_entity_poly.pdbx_seq_one_letter_code
_entity_poly.pdbx_strand_id
1 'polypeptide(L)'
;MIAIDLRTFVTDYWNTISGKPKTPEVLRRFMIDEELIRHIMAFENPFPCYELIAEDYIIDGDKVCVIGRVLGTHKGNLMGLPPTGKSVDLPFSVMYQIKNDKIVNSRLFFNQMELMNQLGYSIFN
;
A
#
# COMPACT_ATOMS: atom_id res chain seq x y z
N MET A 1 2.06 -18.34 -24.34
CA MET A 1 1.84 -17.74 -23.02
C MET A 1 1.51 -16.27 -23.26
N ILE A 2 0.30 -15.82 -22.91
CA ILE A 2 -0.09 -14.41 -23.11
C ILE A 2 0.61 -13.60 -22.01
N ALA A 3 1.31 -12.52 -22.38
CA ALA A 3 1.91 -11.63 -21.40
C ALA A 3 0.80 -11.03 -20.53
N ILE A 4 0.95 -11.08 -19.20
CA ILE A 4 -0.03 -10.51 -18.29
C ILE A 4 -0.11 -9.00 -18.48
N ASP A 5 -1.33 -8.46 -18.52
CA ASP A 5 -1.52 -7.01 -18.46
C ASP A 5 -1.23 -6.54 -17.03
N LEU A 6 -0.14 -5.77 -16.85
CA LEU A 6 0.31 -5.36 -15.52
C LEU A 6 -0.71 -4.45 -14.82
N ARG A 7 -1.48 -3.66 -15.58
CA ARG A 7 -2.56 -2.84 -15.02
C ARG A 7 -3.65 -3.71 -14.42
N THR A 8 -4.13 -4.71 -15.17
CA THR A 8 -5.13 -5.68 -14.71
C THR A 8 -4.62 -6.44 -13.49
N PHE A 9 -3.38 -6.94 -13.52
CA PHE A 9 -2.78 -7.62 -12.37
C PHE A 9 -2.80 -6.78 -11.10
N VAL A 10 -2.34 -5.52 -11.18
CA VAL A 10 -2.31 -4.63 -10.00
C VAL A 10 -3.72 -4.25 -9.57
N THR A 11 -4.66 -4.07 -10.51
CA THR A 11 -6.06 -3.79 -10.20
C THR A 11 -6.70 -4.94 -9.42
N ASP A 12 -6.49 -6.18 -9.86
CA ASP A 12 -7.01 -7.38 -9.17
C ASP A 12 -6.38 -7.57 -7.79
N TYR A 13 -5.06 -7.36 -7.70
CA TYR A 13 -4.33 -7.36 -6.44
C TYR A 13 -4.91 -6.32 -5.47
N TRP A 14 -5.05 -5.06 -5.88
CA TRP A 14 -5.57 -3.99 -5.03
C TRP A 14 -7.04 -4.20 -4.65
N ASN A 15 -7.90 -4.63 -5.58
CA ASN A 15 -9.29 -4.99 -5.31
C ASN A 15 -9.42 -6.13 -4.30
N THR A 16 -8.43 -7.03 -4.25
CA THR A 16 -8.43 -8.14 -3.30
C THR A 16 -8.15 -7.68 -1.86
N ILE A 17 -7.32 -6.65 -1.67
CA ILE A 17 -6.83 -6.25 -0.33
C ILE A 17 -7.36 -4.91 0.17
N SER A 18 -7.83 -4.03 -0.72
CA SER A 18 -8.35 -2.70 -0.38
C SER A 18 -9.64 -2.83 0.44
N GLY A 19 -9.72 -2.12 1.56
CA GLY A 19 -10.91 -2.13 2.43
C GLY A 19 -11.13 -3.45 3.17
N LYS A 20 -10.15 -4.38 3.14
CA LYS A 20 -10.27 -5.76 3.65
C LYS A 20 -9.10 -6.12 4.56
N PRO A 21 -9.27 -7.10 5.47
CA PRO A 21 -8.16 -7.60 6.28
C PRO A 21 -7.03 -8.13 5.41
N LYS A 22 -5.82 -7.63 5.65
CA LYS A 22 -4.62 -8.08 4.92
C LYS A 22 -3.94 -9.18 5.72
N THR A 23 -3.73 -10.34 5.09
CA THR A 23 -3.03 -11.48 5.69
C THR A 23 -1.85 -11.91 4.83
N PRO A 24 -0.78 -12.48 5.43
CA PRO A 24 0.34 -12.99 4.65
C PRO A 24 -0.09 -14.02 3.59
N GLU A 25 -1.09 -14.83 3.90
CA GLU A 25 -1.62 -15.82 2.95
C GLU A 25 -2.22 -15.15 1.70
N VAL A 26 -3.05 -14.12 1.87
CA VAL A 26 -3.65 -13.38 0.75
C VAL A 26 -2.56 -12.65 -0.04
N LEU A 27 -1.60 -12.02 0.63
CA LEU A 27 -0.52 -11.28 -0.03
C LEU A 27 0.38 -12.19 -0.87
N ARG A 28 0.72 -13.38 -0.36
CA ARG A 28 1.54 -14.39 -1.07
C ARG A 28 0.89 -14.92 -2.36
N ARG A 29 -0.41 -14.67 -2.58
CA ARG A 29 -1.07 -14.93 -3.86
C ARG A 29 -0.58 -14.00 -4.97
N PHE A 30 -0.09 -12.81 -4.64
CA PHE A 30 0.35 -11.79 -5.59
C PHE A 30 1.85 -11.49 -5.54
N MET A 31 2.54 -11.78 -4.45
CA MET A 31 3.94 -11.38 -4.28
C MET A 31 4.80 -12.46 -3.65
N ILE A 32 6.10 -12.43 -3.98
CA ILE A 32 7.17 -13.14 -3.27
C ILE A 32 8.13 -12.18 -2.57
N ASP A 33 7.94 -10.87 -2.76
CA ASP A 33 8.66 -9.81 -2.06
C ASP A 33 8.25 -9.79 -0.57
N GLU A 34 9.07 -10.41 0.29
CA GLU A 34 8.86 -10.44 1.74
C GLU A 34 8.95 -9.07 2.40
N GLU A 35 9.69 -8.12 1.81
CA GLU A 35 9.78 -6.77 2.34
C GLU A 35 8.45 -6.04 2.14
N LEU A 36 7.85 -6.18 0.97
CA LEU A 36 6.51 -5.66 0.71
C LEU A 36 5.47 -6.26 1.65
N ILE A 37 5.50 -7.59 1.86
CA ILE A 37 4.60 -8.26 2.81
C ILE A 37 4.75 -7.65 4.21
N ARG A 38 5.99 -7.54 4.71
CA ARG A 38 6.25 -6.93 6.03
C ARG A 38 5.75 -5.49 6.11
N HIS A 39 5.97 -4.70 5.07
CA HIS A 39 5.52 -3.31 5.04
C HIS A 39 3.99 -3.21 5.10
N ILE A 40 3.28 -3.98 4.28
CA ILE A 40 1.81 -4.00 4.26
C ILE A 40 1.25 -4.42 5.62
N MET A 41 1.81 -5.49 6.21
CA MET A 41 1.37 -5.96 7.53
C MET A 41 1.66 -4.94 8.64
N ALA A 42 2.81 -4.25 8.57
CA ALA A 42 3.16 -3.21 9.52
C ALA A 42 2.22 -1.99 9.44
N PHE A 43 1.70 -1.67 8.25
CA PHE A 43 0.76 -0.57 8.06
C PHE A 43 -0.70 -0.96 8.33
N GLU A 44 -1.08 -2.21 8.06
CA GLU A 44 -2.39 -2.77 8.39
C GLU A 44 -2.67 -2.74 9.91
N ASN A 45 -1.64 -2.90 10.76
CA ASN A 45 -1.82 -2.86 12.20
C ASN A 45 -2.35 -1.51 12.74
N PRO A 46 -1.72 -0.35 12.45
CA PRO A 46 -2.23 0.96 12.83
C PRO A 46 -3.48 1.38 12.03
N PHE A 47 -3.64 0.92 10.79
CA PHE A 47 -4.73 1.28 9.88
C PHE A 47 -5.47 0.03 9.36
N PRO A 48 -6.18 -0.71 10.20
CA PRO A 48 -6.80 -1.96 9.79
C PRO A 48 -7.81 -1.73 8.66
N CYS A 49 -7.76 -2.60 7.65
CA CYS A 49 -8.61 -2.55 6.45
C CYS A 49 -8.51 -1.22 5.69
N TYR A 50 -7.35 -0.56 5.67
CA TYR A 50 -7.15 0.64 4.86
C TYR A 50 -7.46 0.37 3.37
N GLU A 51 -7.98 1.39 2.70
CA GLU A 51 -8.31 1.38 1.28
C GLU A 51 -7.15 1.94 0.44
N LEU A 52 -7.01 1.40 -0.76
CA LEU A 52 -6.08 1.82 -1.79
C LEU A 52 -6.89 2.35 -2.97
N ILE A 53 -6.57 3.58 -3.40
CA ILE A 53 -7.17 4.21 -4.57
C ILE A 53 -6.05 4.49 -5.57
N ALA A 54 -6.15 3.90 -6.76
CA ALA A 54 -5.21 4.17 -7.84
C ALA A 54 -5.65 5.41 -8.62
N GLU A 55 -4.73 6.35 -8.81
CA GLU A 55 -4.96 7.56 -9.60
C GLU A 55 -4.30 7.46 -10.99
N ASP A 56 -3.11 6.88 -11.06
CA ASP A 56 -2.38 6.70 -12.32
C ASP A 56 -1.52 5.43 -12.32
N TYR A 57 -1.26 4.90 -13.52
CA TYR A 57 -0.39 3.76 -13.76
C TYR A 57 0.60 4.08 -14.89
N ILE A 58 1.89 4.03 -14.58
CA ILE A 58 2.97 4.13 -15.55
C ILE A 58 3.59 2.74 -15.72
N ILE A 59 3.56 2.21 -16.95
CA ILE A 59 4.06 0.86 -17.27
C ILE A 59 5.30 0.99 -18.15
N ASP A 60 6.36 0.31 -17.75
CA ASP A 60 7.61 0.20 -18.52
C ASP A 60 8.16 -1.24 -18.41
N GLY A 61 8.00 -2.01 -19.49
CA GLY A 61 8.42 -3.40 -19.56
C GLY A 61 7.77 -4.27 -18.46
N ASP A 62 8.61 -4.79 -17.55
CA ASP A 62 8.21 -5.64 -16.42
C ASP A 62 7.88 -4.86 -15.14
N LYS A 63 7.73 -3.53 -15.24
CA LYS A 63 7.47 -2.65 -14.09
C LYS A 63 6.19 -1.86 -14.27
N VAL A 64 5.54 -1.62 -13.15
CA VAL A 64 4.38 -0.74 -13.04
C VAL A 64 4.57 0.17 -11.84
N CYS A 65 4.54 1.48 -12.07
CA CYS A 65 4.44 2.48 -11.03
C CYS A 65 2.98 2.89 -10.88
N VAL A 66 2.47 2.91 -9.65
CA VAL A 66 1.14 3.41 -9.33
C VAL A 66 1.30 4.66 -8.48
N ILE A 67 0.63 5.72 -8.88
CA ILE A 67 0.39 6.90 -8.05
C ILE A 67 -1.02 6.74 -7.46
N GLY A 68 -1.17 6.93 -6.16
CA GLY A 68 -2.46 6.70 -5.51
C GLY A 68 -2.58 7.29 -4.13
N ARG A 69 -3.69 6.94 -3.47
CA ARG A 69 -4.04 7.36 -2.12
C ARG A 69 -4.31 6.16 -1.23
N VAL A 70 -3.93 6.30 0.04
CA VAL A 70 -4.34 5.42 1.13
C VAL A 70 -5.39 6.13 1.94
N LEU A 71 -6.57 5.52 2.08
CA LEU A 71 -7.58 5.96 3.04
C LEU A 71 -7.60 5.01 4.23
N GLY A 72 -7.51 5.55 5.44
CA GLY A 72 -7.48 4.72 6.64
C GLY A 72 -8.01 5.44 7.86
N THR A 73 -8.21 4.70 8.94
CA THR A 73 -8.48 5.27 10.27
C THR A 73 -7.47 4.72 11.25
N HIS A 74 -6.83 5.60 12.02
CA HIS A 74 -5.79 5.23 12.98
C HIS A 74 -6.43 4.55 14.21
N LYS A 75 -6.44 3.22 14.20
CA LYS A 75 -7.09 2.37 15.22
C LYS A 75 -6.10 1.49 15.99
N GLY A 76 -4.89 1.31 15.49
CA GLY A 76 -3.81 0.60 16.18
C GLY A 76 -2.68 1.53 16.63
N ASN A 77 -1.66 0.96 17.23
CA ASN A 77 -0.45 1.69 17.61
C ASN A 77 0.43 1.94 16.36
N LEU A 78 0.85 3.18 16.17
CA LEU A 78 1.80 3.58 15.13
C LEU A 78 3.11 4.07 15.76
N MET A 79 4.17 3.26 15.74
CA MET A 79 5.51 3.65 16.22
C MET A 79 5.53 4.23 17.66
N GLY A 80 4.71 3.67 18.56
CA GLY A 80 4.58 4.14 19.94
C GLY A 80 3.45 5.15 20.14
N LEU A 81 2.83 5.65 19.07
CA LEU A 81 1.71 6.57 19.14
C LEU A 81 0.41 5.80 19.38
N PRO A 82 -0.40 6.19 20.38
CA PRO A 82 -1.69 5.56 20.62
C PRO A 82 -2.67 5.87 19.47
N PRO A 83 -3.68 5.01 19.26
CA PRO A 83 -4.68 5.22 18.22
C PRO A 83 -5.44 6.53 18.45
N THR A 84 -5.45 7.40 17.45
CA THR A 84 -6.08 8.73 17.54
C THR A 84 -7.53 8.73 17.09
N GLY A 85 -8.00 7.67 16.41
CA GLY A 85 -9.32 7.60 15.81
C GLY A 85 -9.52 8.50 14.58
N LYS A 86 -8.48 9.25 14.17
CA LYS A 86 -8.55 10.15 13.02
C LYS A 86 -8.49 9.36 11.71
N SER A 87 -9.24 9.82 10.73
CA SER A 87 -9.09 9.38 9.34
C SER A 87 -7.88 10.03 8.71
N VAL A 88 -7.22 9.28 7.83
CA VAL A 88 -6.11 9.76 7.01
C VAL A 88 -6.43 9.56 5.54
N ASP A 89 -5.95 10.48 4.74
CA ASP A 89 -5.98 10.43 3.29
C ASP A 89 -4.58 10.80 2.77
N LEU A 90 -3.79 9.76 2.48
CA LEU A 90 -2.35 9.85 2.32
C LEU A 90 -1.95 9.58 0.87
N PRO A 91 -1.41 10.57 0.15
CA PRO A 91 -0.82 10.34 -1.17
C PRO A 91 0.44 9.49 -1.06
N PHE A 92 0.59 8.56 -2.01
CA PHE A 92 1.75 7.68 -2.12
C PHE A 92 2.03 7.30 -3.58
N SER A 93 3.22 6.74 -3.81
CA SER A 93 3.57 6.09 -5.06
C SER A 93 4.28 4.78 -4.78
N VAL A 94 4.01 3.75 -5.57
CA VAL A 94 4.68 2.46 -5.45
C VAL A 94 5.04 1.93 -6.83
N MET A 95 6.29 1.50 -6.99
CA MET A 95 6.72 0.77 -8.17
C MET A 95 6.79 -0.71 -7.83
N TYR A 96 6.17 -1.56 -8.64
CA TYR A 96 6.28 -3.01 -8.60
C TYR A 96 7.06 -3.52 -9.80
N GLN A 97 7.99 -4.42 -9.58
CA GLN A 97 8.53 -5.29 -10.64
C GLN A 97 7.77 -6.62 -10.61
N ILE A 98 7.22 -7.02 -11.76
CA ILE A 98 6.36 -8.20 -11.88
C ILE A 98 6.99 -9.20 -12.84
N LYS A 99 7.18 -10.45 -12.37
CA LYS A 99 7.67 -11.57 -13.18
C LYS A 99 6.90 -12.83 -12.82
N ASN A 100 6.56 -13.63 -13.82
CA ASN A 100 5.82 -14.89 -13.64
C ASN A 100 4.59 -14.70 -12.74
N ASP A 101 3.80 -13.67 -13.02
CA ASP A 101 2.56 -13.31 -12.31
C ASP A 101 2.75 -13.08 -10.79
N LYS A 102 3.93 -12.61 -10.40
CA LYS A 102 4.26 -12.22 -9.02
C LYS A 102 5.00 -10.90 -8.96
N ILE A 103 4.69 -10.09 -7.96
CA ILE A 103 5.54 -8.98 -7.55
C ILE A 103 6.81 -9.58 -6.92
N VAL A 104 7.95 -9.33 -7.56
CA VAL A 104 9.27 -9.84 -7.13
C VAL A 104 10.11 -8.78 -6.44
N ASN A 105 9.75 -7.50 -6.58
CA ASN A 105 10.40 -6.37 -5.94
C ASN A 105 9.44 -5.17 -5.92
N SER A 106 9.59 -4.28 -4.94
CA SER A 106 8.81 -3.07 -4.81
C SER A 106 9.63 -1.89 -4.29
N ARG A 107 9.19 -0.67 -4.61
CA ARG A 107 9.69 0.57 -4.01
C ARG A 107 8.52 1.47 -3.69
N LEU A 108 8.35 1.79 -2.41
CA LEU A 108 7.24 2.59 -1.90
C LEU A 108 7.72 3.94 -1.38
N PHE A 109 7.00 4.99 -1.75
CA PHE A 109 7.19 6.34 -1.25
C PHE A 109 5.84 6.90 -0.79
N PHE A 110 5.81 7.54 0.36
CA PHE A 110 4.64 8.24 0.88
C PHE A 110 5.09 9.45 1.71
N ASN A 111 4.20 10.42 1.88
CA ASN A 111 4.50 11.61 2.65
C ASN A 111 4.31 11.35 4.16
N GLN A 112 5.36 10.91 4.84
CA GLN A 112 5.32 10.66 6.29
C GLN A 112 4.98 11.93 7.10
N MET A 113 5.42 13.12 6.66
CA MET A 113 5.10 14.36 7.37
C MET A 113 3.61 14.67 7.32
N GLU A 114 2.98 14.46 6.16
CA GLU A 114 1.53 14.63 5.99
C GLU A 114 0.75 13.64 6.85
N LEU A 115 1.18 12.37 6.88
CA LEU A 115 0.59 11.37 7.79
C LEU A 115 0.63 11.88 9.24
N MET A 116 1.79 12.36 9.70
CA MET A 116 1.91 12.82 11.08
C MET A 116 1.08 14.06 11.37
N ASN A 117 1.00 15.00 10.41
CA ASN A 117 0.17 16.18 10.50
C ASN A 117 -1.32 15.82 10.64
N GLN A 118 -1.84 14.93 9.79
CA GLN A 118 -3.24 14.47 9.86
C GLN A 118 -3.56 13.76 11.19
N LEU A 119 -2.59 13.05 11.76
CA LEU A 119 -2.73 12.45 13.08
C LEU A 119 -2.68 13.47 14.23
N GLY A 120 -2.25 14.71 13.97
CA GLY A 120 -2.15 15.79 14.96
C GLY A 120 -0.81 15.82 15.69
N TYR A 121 0.24 15.24 15.11
CA TYR A 121 1.60 15.27 15.63
C TYR A 121 2.51 16.14 14.75
N SER A 122 1.97 17.21 14.15
CA SER A 122 2.77 18.16 13.38
C SER A 122 3.91 18.70 14.23
N ILE A 123 5.11 18.76 13.64
CA ILE A 123 6.28 19.40 14.23
C ILE A 123 6.40 20.88 13.81
N PHE A 124 5.56 21.33 12.90
CA PHE A 124 5.45 22.73 12.47
C PHE A 124 4.14 23.28 13.02
N ASN A 125 4.24 24.15 14.02
CA ASN A 125 3.16 25.01 14.50
C ASN A 125 3.32 26.40 13.88
#